data_AF-A0AAU7Q7R2-F1
#
_entry.id   AF-A0AAU7Q7R2-F1
#
_cell.length_a   1.000
_cell.length_b   1.000
_cell.length_c   1.000
_cell.angle_alpha   90.00
_cell.angle_beta   90.00
_cell.angle_gamma   90.00
#
_symmetry.space_group_name_H-M   'P 1'
#
loop_
_entity.id
_entity.type
_entity.pdbx_description
1 polymer ?
#
loop_
_entity_poly.entity_id
_entity_poly.type
_entity_poly.pdbx_seq_one_letter_code
_entity_poly.pdbx_strand_id
1 'polypeptide(L)'
;MTELLQEKNNLDSSSICFDIGRFLDLSFPIKIKHMVNIELKEHSYMPKTDDPLSDWVASVATPAFKALAKINGEKKIFCTVGTGAGLDALAAIEIFTLDKVIITDLHEDVVENARLNIVKNIAKKYRRSYCISG
;
A
#
# COMPACT_ATOMS: atom_id res chain seq x y z
N MET A 1 8.34 -8.06 40.98
CA MET A 1 8.23 -8.87 39.75
C MET A 1 6.77 -8.87 39.30
N THR A 2 6.21 -7.68 39.11
CA THR A 2 4.76 -7.48 38.93
C THR A 2 4.49 -6.18 38.17
N GLU A 3 5.34 -5.85 37.18
CA GLU A 3 5.18 -4.64 36.34
C GLU A 3 5.30 -4.96 34.83
N LEU A 4 5.39 -6.24 34.44
CA LEU A 4 5.60 -6.64 33.03
C LEU A 4 4.34 -7.20 32.33
N LEU A 5 3.14 -6.95 32.87
CA LEU A 5 1.89 -7.49 32.27
C LEU A 5 0.77 -6.45 32.07
N GLN A 6 1.05 -5.15 32.17
CA GLN A 6 0.06 -4.10 31.96
C GLN A 6 0.36 -3.15 30.79
N GLU A 7 1.05 -3.64 29.76
CA GLU A 7 1.09 -2.99 28.43
C GLU A 7 0.55 -3.90 27.32
N LYS A 8 -0.40 -4.78 27.64
CA LYS A 8 -1.39 -5.22 26.65
C LYS A 8 -2.45 -4.13 26.47
N ASN A 9 -2.00 -2.94 26.06
CA ASN A 9 -2.90 -1.86 25.65
C ASN A 9 -3.35 -2.16 24.23
N ASN A 10 -4.64 -2.50 24.07
CA ASN A 10 -5.48 -2.27 22.90
C ASN A 10 -4.77 -1.71 21.66
N LEU A 11 -4.17 -2.58 20.83
CA LEU A 11 -3.89 -2.25 19.43
C LEU A 11 -5.14 -2.59 18.60
N ASP A 12 -6.25 -1.95 18.98
CA ASP A 12 -7.43 -1.84 18.12
C ASP A 12 -6.99 -1.02 16.90
N SER A 13 -6.73 -1.71 15.78
CA SER A 13 -6.55 -1.18 14.42
C SER A 13 -6.06 0.27 14.35
N SER A 14 -4.74 0.49 14.42
CA SER A 14 -4.18 1.82 14.22
C SER A 14 -4.33 2.24 12.75
N SER A 15 -4.63 3.52 12.51
CA SER A 15 -4.74 4.05 11.16
C SER A 15 -3.79 5.22 10.97
N ILE A 16 -3.09 5.28 9.85
CA ILE A 16 -2.21 6.38 9.49
C ILE A 16 -2.78 7.14 8.28
N CYS A 17 -2.70 8.47 8.33
CA CYS A 17 -3.16 9.34 7.25
C CYS A 17 -2.01 10.22 6.79
N PHE A 18 -1.67 10.17 5.50
CA PHE A 18 -0.51 10.87 4.95
C PHE A 18 -0.67 11.20 3.46
N ASP A 19 0.19 12.10 2.97
CA ASP A 19 0.31 12.43 1.55
C ASP A 19 1.12 11.35 0.84
N ILE A 20 0.43 10.51 0.06
CA ILE A 20 1.06 9.38 -0.63
C ILE A 20 1.97 9.85 -1.78
N GLY A 21 1.67 10.99 -2.38
CA GLY A 21 2.49 11.57 -3.44
C GLY A 21 3.85 11.98 -2.91
N ARG A 22 3.87 12.67 -1.77
CA ARG A 22 5.12 13.03 -1.08
C ARG A 22 5.87 11.80 -0.58
N PHE A 23 5.16 10.82 0.00
CA PHE A 23 5.77 9.61 0.54
C PHE A 23 6.43 8.74 -0.54
N LEU A 24 5.77 8.55 -1.68
CA LEU A 24 6.23 7.70 -2.78
C LEU A 24 7.00 8.47 -3.88
N ASP A 25 7.23 9.78 -3.68
CA ASP A 25 7.82 10.68 -4.68
C ASP A 25 7.02 10.67 -6.02
N LEU A 26 5.70 10.61 -5.95
CA LEU A 26 4.82 10.63 -7.12
C LEU A 26 4.34 12.06 -7.38
N SER A 27 4.68 12.61 -8.55
CA SER A 27 4.21 13.92 -8.97
C SER A 27 2.71 13.85 -9.29
N PHE A 28 1.88 14.34 -8.37
CA PHE A 28 0.41 14.44 -8.49
C PHE A 28 -0.30 13.11 -8.83
N PRO A 29 -0.54 12.22 -7.85
CA PRO A 29 -1.29 10.99 -8.10
C PRO A 29 -2.70 11.26 -8.63
N ILE A 30 -3.11 10.53 -9.67
CA ILE A 30 -4.39 10.70 -10.39
C ILE A 30 -5.33 9.51 -10.13
N LYS A 31 -4.80 8.29 -10.06
CA LYS A 31 -5.58 7.05 -9.94
C LYS A 31 -5.84 6.69 -8.48
N ILE A 32 -4.95 7.11 -7.58
CA ILE A 32 -5.13 7.01 -6.12
C ILE A 32 -5.41 8.39 -5.51
N LYS A 33 -5.94 8.43 -4.28
CA LYS A 33 -6.14 9.69 -3.54
C LYS A 33 -4.80 10.32 -3.12
N HIS A 34 -4.74 11.64 -3.05
CA HIS A 34 -3.58 12.37 -2.52
C HIS A 34 -3.33 12.08 -1.03
N MET A 35 -4.38 12.23 -0.22
CA MET A 35 -4.36 11.83 1.18
C MET A 35 -4.94 10.42 1.30
N VAL A 36 -4.11 9.47 1.70
CA VAL A 36 -4.54 8.09 1.95
C VAL A 36 -4.71 7.86 3.43
N ASN A 37 -5.69 7.06 3.78
CA ASN A 37 -5.87 6.55 5.13
C ASN A 37 -5.67 5.04 5.09
N ILE A 38 -4.65 4.56 5.81
CA ILE A 38 -4.20 3.17 5.83
C ILE A 38 -4.46 2.61 7.21
N GLU A 39 -5.36 1.63 7.27
CA GLU A 39 -5.61 0.84 8.47
C GLU A 39 -4.55 -0.25 8.59
N LEU A 40 -4.10 -0.53 9.81
CA LEU A 40 -3.05 -1.49 10.09
C LEU A 40 -3.57 -2.61 10.98
N LYS A 41 -3.07 -3.81 10.72
CA LYS A 41 -3.23 -4.97 11.59
C LYS A 41 -1.92 -5.28 12.30
N GLU A 42 -2.00 -6.09 13.34
CA GLU A 42 -0.85 -6.50 14.15
C GLU A 42 0.29 -7.06 13.28
N HIS A 43 -0.05 -7.86 12.26
CA HIS A 43 0.91 -8.46 11.34
C HIS A 43 1.29 -7.57 10.14
N SER A 44 0.74 -6.36 10.03
CA SER A 44 1.07 -5.45 8.94
C SER A 44 2.38 -4.72 9.20
N TYR A 45 3.25 -4.66 8.19
CA TYR A 45 4.38 -3.75 8.21
C TYR A 45 3.90 -2.30 8.33
N MET A 46 4.43 -1.58 9.31
CA MET A 46 4.14 -0.17 9.59
C MET A 46 4.90 0.73 8.59
N PRO A 47 4.22 1.51 7.74
CA PRO A 47 4.87 2.45 6.84
C PRO A 47 5.61 3.54 7.61
N LYS A 48 6.86 3.82 7.22
CA LYS A 48 7.69 4.86 7.88
C LYS A 48 7.48 6.22 7.23
N THR A 49 6.29 6.80 7.39
CA THR A 49 5.89 8.04 6.69
C THR A 49 6.79 9.24 6.98
N ASP A 50 7.41 9.26 8.18
CA ASP A 50 8.28 10.36 8.63
C ASP A 50 9.72 10.20 8.13
N ASP A 51 10.11 8.99 7.71
CA ASP A 51 11.41 8.70 7.09
C ASP A 51 11.24 7.75 5.89
N PRO A 52 10.77 8.29 4.74
CA PRO A 52 10.51 7.49 3.55
C PRO A 52 11.76 6.77 3.00
N LEU A 53 12.97 7.25 3.28
CA LEU A 53 14.20 6.60 2.82
C LEU A 53 14.43 5.25 3.51
N SER A 54 13.98 5.12 4.76
CA SER A 54 14.02 3.87 5.53
C SER A 54 12.86 2.92 5.23
N ASP A 55 11.91 3.32 4.39
CA ASP A 55 10.75 2.51 3.99
C ASP A 55 10.99 1.82 2.66
N TRP A 56 10.78 0.50 2.60
CA TRP A 56 11.07 -0.27 1.40
C TRP A 56 10.17 0.08 0.20
N VAL A 57 8.90 0.48 0.43
CA VAL A 57 7.98 0.81 -0.66
C VAL A 57 8.40 2.14 -1.29
N ALA A 58 8.77 3.11 -0.45
CA ALA A 58 9.18 4.43 -0.90
C ALA A 58 10.60 4.42 -1.50
N SER A 59 11.57 3.75 -0.87
CA SER A 59 12.98 3.81 -1.28
C SER A 59 13.40 2.75 -2.29
N VAL A 60 12.66 1.65 -2.42
CA VAL A 60 13.02 0.53 -3.31
C VAL A 60 11.92 0.24 -4.33
N ALA A 61 10.72 -0.13 -3.89
CA ALA A 61 9.66 -0.62 -4.78
C ALA A 61 9.23 0.45 -5.78
N THR A 62 8.92 1.66 -5.30
CA THR A 62 8.42 2.75 -6.14
C THR A 62 9.45 3.21 -7.19
N PRO A 63 10.73 3.46 -6.84
CA PRO A 63 11.77 3.74 -7.83
C PRO A 63 11.90 2.63 -8.88
N ALA A 64 11.84 1.36 -8.46
CA ALA A 64 11.88 0.23 -9.39
C ALA A 64 10.67 0.22 -10.34
N PHE A 65 9.47 0.50 -9.83
CA PHE A 65 8.26 0.60 -10.65
C PHE A 65 8.35 1.74 -11.67
N LYS A 66 8.82 2.93 -11.25
CA LYS A 66 9.05 4.07 -12.15
C LYS A 66 10.07 3.73 -13.25
N ALA A 67 11.16 3.05 -12.90
CA ALA A 67 12.16 2.61 -13.88
C ALA A 67 11.56 1.59 -14.86
N LEU A 68 10.80 0.61 -14.36
CA LEU A 68 10.15 -0.40 -15.19
C LEU A 68 9.13 0.20 -16.16
N ALA A 69 8.36 1.21 -15.72
CA ALA A 69 7.37 1.90 -16.55
C ALA A 69 8.00 2.67 -17.74
N LYS A 70 9.28 3.05 -17.64
CA LYS A 70 10.03 3.70 -18.74
C LYS A 70 10.52 2.70 -19.79
N ILE A 71 10.73 1.44 -19.40
CA ILE A 71 11.39 0.42 -20.24
C ILE A 71 10.36 -0.50 -20.90
N ASN A 72 9.24 -0.77 -20.25
CA ASN A 72 8.23 -1.71 -20.73
C ASN A 72 6.90 -1.02 -21.07
N GLY A 73 6.23 -1.56 -22.10
CA GLY A 73 4.86 -1.16 -22.47
C GLY A 73 3.81 -1.56 -21.42
N GLU A 74 2.53 -1.42 -21.80
CA GLU A 74 1.37 -1.61 -20.92
C GLU A 74 1.43 -2.92 -20.11
N LYS A 75 1.31 -2.80 -18.79
CA LYS A 75 1.32 -3.93 -17.85
C LYS A 75 -0.10 -4.24 -17.42
N LYS A 76 -0.68 -5.36 -17.85
CA LYS A 76 -2.08 -5.67 -17.50
C LYS A 76 -2.27 -6.21 -16.08
N ILE A 77 -1.25 -6.83 -15.50
CA ILE A 77 -1.36 -7.53 -14.21
C ILE A 77 -0.17 -7.17 -13.33
N PHE A 78 -0.46 -6.80 -12.09
CA PHE A 78 0.51 -6.66 -11.00
C PHE A 78 0.23 -7.73 -9.94
N CYS A 79 1.28 -8.32 -9.38
CA CYS A 79 1.19 -9.25 -8.26
C CYS A 79 2.24 -8.86 -7.21
N THR A 80 1.84 -8.78 -5.95
CA THR A 80 2.76 -8.59 -4.83
C THR A 80 2.67 -9.74 -3.82
N VAL A 81 3.83 -10.08 -3.26
CA VAL A 81 4.01 -11.13 -2.24
C VAL A 81 4.56 -10.48 -0.98
N GLY A 82 3.84 -10.62 0.14
CA GLY A 82 4.07 -9.83 1.34
C GLY A 82 3.51 -8.42 1.20
N THR A 83 2.22 -8.31 0.82
CA THR A 83 1.56 -7.04 0.52
C THR A 83 1.53 -6.07 1.71
N GLY A 84 1.61 -6.58 2.94
CA GLY A 84 1.51 -5.75 4.14
C GLY A 84 0.25 -4.88 4.11
N ALA A 85 0.40 -3.56 4.24
CA ALA A 85 -0.74 -2.65 4.22
C ALA A 85 -1.30 -2.32 2.81
N GLY A 86 -0.68 -2.84 1.73
CA GLY A 86 -1.10 -2.63 0.34
C GLY A 86 -0.53 -1.37 -0.34
N LEU A 87 0.52 -0.77 0.21
CA LEU A 87 1.09 0.47 -0.33
C LEU A 87 1.81 0.29 -1.68
N ASP A 88 2.48 -0.84 -1.86
CA ASP A 88 3.11 -1.21 -3.11
C ASP A 88 2.09 -1.41 -4.24
N ALA A 89 0.93 -2.00 -3.93
CA ALA A 89 -0.19 -2.11 -4.85
C ALA A 89 -0.76 -0.75 -5.23
N LEU A 90 -0.89 0.20 -4.27
CA LEU A 90 -1.28 1.58 -4.57
C LEU A 90 -0.25 2.28 -5.47
N ALA A 91 1.05 2.09 -5.20
CA ALA A 91 2.13 2.62 -6.04
C ALA A 91 2.04 2.05 -7.47
N ALA A 92 1.85 0.73 -7.60
CA ALA A 92 1.72 0.05 -8.88
C ALA A 92 0.48 0.52 -9.66
N ILE A 93 -0.66 0.69 -9.00
CA ILE A 93 -1.89 1.25 -9.59
C ILE A 93 -1.62 2.64 -10.15
N GLU A 94 -0.94 3.51 -9.42
CA GLU A 94 -0.65 4.86 -9.87
C GLU A 94 0.30 4.85 -11.09
N ILE A 95 1.39 4.09 -11.00
CA ILE A 95 2.48 4.11 -11.97
C ILE A 95 2.13 3.37 -13.27
N PHE A 96 1.42 2.24 -13.18
CA PHE A 96 1.13 1.39 -14.34
C PHE A 96 -0.32 1.50 -14.82
N THR A 97 -0.58 1.09 -16.06
CA THR A 97 -1.94 0.88 -16.59
C THR A 97 -2.34 -0.58 -16.41
N LEU A 98 -2.90 -0.91 -15.25
CA LEU A 98 -3.25 -2.29 -14.84
C LEU A 98 -4.73 -2.60 -15.08
N ASP A 99 -5.05 -3.85 -15.43
CA ASP A 99 -6.40 -4.42 -15.42
C ASP A 99 -6.67 -5.21 -14.12
N LYS A 100 -5.61 -5.85 -13.58
CA LYS A 100 -5.68 -6.72 -12.41
C LYS A 100 -4.55 -6.48 -11.42
N VAL A 101 -4.90 -6.50 -10.14
CA VAL A 101 -3.97 -6.45 -9.01
C VAL A 101 -4.19 -7.69 -8.17
N ILE A 102 -3.12 -8.46 -7.97
CA ILE A 102 -3.09 -9.64 -7.11
C ILE A 102 -2.26 -9.28 -5.88
N ILE A 103 -2.81 -9.51 -4.70
CA ILE A 103 -2.12 -9.29 -3.43
C ILE A 103 -2.03 -10.61 -2.67
N THR A 104 -0.91 -10.86 -2.02
CA THR A 104 -0.72 -12.05 -1.20
C THR A 104 0.09 -11.70 0.04
N ASP A 105 -0.21 -12.37 1.14
CA ASP A 105 0.53 -12.29 2.40
C ASP A 105 0.48 -13.64 3.10
N LEU A 106 1.34 -13.84 4.10
CA LEU A 106 1.31 -15.04 4.93
C LEU A 106 0.05 -15.09 5.80
N HIS A 107 -0.47 -13.91 6.17
CA HIS A 107 -1.61 -13.78 7.09
C HIS A 107 -2.86 -13.29 6.36
N GLU A 108 -3.97 -14.02 6.47
CA GLU A 108 -5.24 -13.70 5.80
C GLU A 108 -5.83 -12.35 6.25
N ASP A 109 -5.66 -11.98 7.52
CA ASP A 109 -6.10 -10.68 8.05
C ASP A 109 -5.36 -9.51 7.38
N VAL A 110 -4.09 -9.70 7.04
CA VAL A 110 -3.28 -8.73 6.28
C VAL A 110 -3.79 -8.62 4.84
N VAL A 111 -4.10 -9.74 4.18
CA VAL A 111 -4.65 -9.74 2.82
C VAL A 111 -5.97 -8.98 2.76
N GLU A 112 -6.91 -9.30 3.65
CA GLU A 112 -8.22 -8.64 3.67
C GLU A 112 -8.09 -7.15 4.02
N ASN A 113 -7.23 -6.80 4.99
CA ASN A 113 -6.98 -5.41 5.35
C ASN A 113 -6.33 -4.61 4.21
N ALA A 114 -5.33 -5.17 3.53
CA ALA A 114 -4.70 -4.58 2.35
C ALA A 114 -5.73 -4.34 1.24
N ARG A 115 -6.59 -5.32 0.97
CA ARG A 115 -7.67 -5.20 -0.01
C ARG A 115 -8.57 -4.00 0.28
N LEU A 116 -8.98 -3.84 1.55
CA LEU A 116 -9.81 -2.72 1.99
C LEU A 116 -9.08 -1.38 1.86
N ASN A 117 -7.80 -1.31 2.27
CA ASN A 117 -6.96 -0.12 2.11
C ASN A 117 -6.85 0.30 0.66
N ILE A 118 -6.58 -0.64 -0.25
CA ILE A 118 -6.42 -0.36 -1.68
C ILE A 118 -7.74 0.18 -2.25
N VAL A 119 -8.85 -0.54 -2.06
CA VAL A 119 -10.18 -0.14 -2.59
C VAL A 119 -10.61 1.23 -2.07
N LYS A 120 -10.40 1.49 -0.77
CA LYS A 120 -10.77 2.76 -0.12
C LYS A 120 -9.97 3.93 -0.67
N ASN A 121 -8.72 3.71 -1.09
CA ASN A 121 -7.78 4.76 -1.51
C ASN A 121 -7.65 4.93 -3.03
N ILE A 122 -8.31 4.11 -3.84
CA ILE A 122 -8.50 4.39 -5.27
C ILE A 122 -9.43 5.61 -5.45
N ALA A 123 -9.03 6.53 -6.33
CA ALA A 123 -9.81 7.70 -6.69
C ALA A 123 -11.14 7.29 -7.33
N LYS A 124 -12.22 8.02 -7.05
CA LYS A 124 -13.61 7.63 -7.41
C LYS A 124 -13.77 7.27 -8.89
N LYS A 125 -13.07 7.98 -9.78
CA LYS A 125 -13.08 7.77 -11.24
C LYS A 125 -12.54 6.40 -11.66
N TYR A 126 -11.64 5.80 -10.87
CA TYR A 126 -10.89 4.59 -11.22
C TYR A 126 -11.31 3.34 -10.43
N ARG A 127 -12.30 3.45 -9.52
CA ARG A 127 -12.70 2.33 -8.63
C ARG A 127 -13.17 1.07 -9.34
N ARG A 128 -13.68 1.17 -10.57
CA ARG A 128 -14.17 0.02 -11.36
C ARG A 128 -13.14 -0.48 -12.38
N SER A 129 -11.97 0.14 -12.42
CA SER A 129 -10.94 -0.17 -13.41
C SER A 129 -10.11 -1.40 -13.04
N TYR A 130 -10.15 -1.84 -11.79
CA TYR A 130 -9.24 -2.87 -11.28
C TYR A 130 -10.01 -4.04 -10.68
N CYS A 131 -9.66 -5.25 -11.13
CA CYS A 131 -9.97 -6.47 -10.38
C CYS A 131 -8.87 -6.66 -9.32
N ILE A 132 -9.25 -6.51 -8.05
CA ILE A 132 -8.34 -6.76 -6.91
C ILE A 132 -8.71 -8.12 -6.33
N SER A 133 -7.77 -9.06 -6.36
CA SER A 133 -7.95 -10.40 -5.81
C SER A 133 -6.80 -10.73 -4.86
N GLY A 134 -7.12 -11.32 -3.72
CA GLY A 134 -6.19 -11.82 -2.72
C GLY A 134 -6.88 -12.91 -1.93
#